data_AF-D4F446-F1
#
_entry.id   AF-D4F446-F1
#
_cell.length_a   1.000
_cell.length_b   1.000
_cell.length_c   1.000
_cell.angle_alpha   90.00
_cell.angle_beta   90.00
_cell.angle_gamma   90.00
#
_symmetry.space_group_name_H-M   'P 1'
#
loop_
_entity.id
_entity.type
_entity.pdbx_description
1 polymer ?
#
loop_
_entity_poly.entity_id
_entity_poly.type
_entity_poly.pdbx_seq_one_letter_code
_entity_poly.pdbx_strand_id
1 'polypeptide(L)'
;MGCIMNTSEQDVNSLTYPASSLKTLWWNIMDNWRVGIIPLPLFVLAGILIAVDCLNDSLPNNIVVMVATLAFFGFACGEFGKRLPIVGKMGAAAICATFIPSAMVYYGVLPQTVVTSTTQFFKSSNILYLYICCIIVGSIMSMNRSTLIQGFMRIFFPMLCGEIAGMLVGMGVGYALGLAPFQTFFFL
;
A
#
# COMPACT_ATOMS: atom_id res chain seq x y z
N MET A 1 7.81 -75.70 14.33
CA MET A 1 7.05 -74.73 13.53
C MET A 1 7.92 -73.48 13.37
N GLY A 2 8.79 -73.33 12.36
CA GLY A 2 8.58 -73.68 10.95
C GLY A 2 7.44 -72.83 10.40
N CYS A 3 7.70 -71.56 10.06
CA CYS A 3 8.08 -71.08 8.72
C CYS A 3 6.90 -71.08 7.73
N ILE A 4 6.83 -70.00 6.95
CA ILE A 4 5.98 -69.75 5.77
C ILE A 4 4.56 -69.23 6.06
N MET A 5 4.39 -67.91 6.06
CA MET A 5 3.34 -67.23 5.28
C MET A 5 3.80 -65.81 4.89
N ASN A 6 4.39 -65.75 3.70
CA ASN A 6 4.20 -64.76 2.66
C ASN A 6 4.47 -63.26 2.95
N THR A 7 5.75 -62.91 2.93
CA THR A 7 6.27 -61.63 2.41
C THR A 7 6.17 -61.65 0.88
N SER A 8 5.35 -60.77 0.27
CA SER A 8 5.61 -60.22 -1.10
C SER A 8 4.54 -59.30 -1.70
N GLU A 9 3.38 -59.03 -1.10
CA GLU A 9 2.33 -58.23 -1.79
C GLU A 9 1.94 -56.87 -1.18
N GLN A 10 2.51 -56.46 -0.04
CA GLN A 10 2.16 -55.18 0.61
C GLN A 10 3.26 -54.10 0.52
N ASP A 11 4.49 -54.47 0.11
CA ASP A 11 5.66 -53.57 0.13
C ASP A 11 6.17 -53.13 -1.27
N VAL A 12 5.43 -53.42 -2.35
CA VAL A 12 5.83 -53.10 -3.76
C VAL A 12 4.90 -52.06 -4.43
N ASN A 13 4.25 -51.20 -3.65
CA ASN A 13 3.52 -50.04 -4.21
C ASN A 13 3.96 -48.72 -3.57
N SER A 14 5.25 -48.64 -3.21
CA SER A 14 5.90 -47.47 -2.63
C SER A 14 6.61 -46.57 -3.66
N LEU A 15 6.37 -46.70 -4.98
CA LEU A 15 7.06 -45.88 -6.00
C LEU A 15 6.22 -45.34 -7.17
N THR A 16 4.90 -45.32 -7.06
CA THR A 16 4.08 -44.52 -7.97
C THR A 16 3.60 -43.28 -7.25
N TYR A 17 4.44 -42.23 -7.27
CA TYR A 17 3.93 -40.86 -7.14
C TYR A 17 2.84 -40.72 -8.21
N PRO A 18 1.54 -40.62 -7.87
CA PRO A 18 0.56 -40.26 -8.88
C PRO A 18 0.99 -38.87 -9.31
N ALA A 19 1.33 -38.69 -10.58
CA ALA A 19 1.73 -37.41 -11.13
C ALA A 19 0.77 -36.36 -10.61
N SER A 20 1.23 -35.57 -9.64
CA SER A 20 0.43 -34.53 -9.03
C SER A 20 0.18 -33.55 -10.15
N SER A 21 -1.05 -33.65 -10.64
CA SER A 21 -1.61 -32.90 -11.75
C SER A 21 -1.01 -31.51 -11.76
N LEU A 22 -0.45 -31.09 -12.89
CA LEU A 22 -0.01 -29.71 -13.08
C LEU A 22 -1.09 -28.73 -12.63
N LYS A 23 -2.38 -29.11 -12.66
CA LYS A 23 -3.46 -28.36 -12.02
C LYS A 23 -3.28 -28.29 -10.50
N THR A 24 -3.16 -29.38 -9.77
CA THR A 24 -2.99 -29.36 -8.29
C THR A 24 -1.70 -28.69 -7.84
N LEU A 25 -0.61 -28.79 -8.62
CA LEU A 25 0.65 -28.07 -8.36
C LEU A 25 0.54 -26.58 -8.72
N TRP A 26 -0.24 -26.21 -9.75
CA TRP A 26 -0.58 -24.82 -10.11
C TRP A 26 -1.57 -24.18 -9.13
N TRP A 27 -2.56 -24.93 -8.65
CA TRP A 27 -3.47 -24.55 -7.56
C TRP A 27 -2.70 -24.38 -6.24
N ASN A 28 -1.76 -25.28 -5.92
CA ASN A 28 -0.86 -25.09 -4.76
C ASN A 28 0.12 -23.93 -4.96
N ILE A 29 0.66 -23.67 -6.16
CA ILE A 29 1.54 -22.50 -6.39
C ILE A 29 0.75 -21.19 -6.26
N MET A 30 -0.49 -21.18 -6.72
CA MET A 30 -1.41 -20.05 -6.67
C MET A 30 -1.91 -19.77 -5.25
N ASP A 31 -2.08 -20.80 -4.41
CA ASP A 31 -2.41 -20.67 -2.99
C ASP A 31 -1.19 -20.40 -2.09
N ASN A 32 0.00 -20.91 -2.46
CA ASN A 32 1.19 -20.87 -1.60
C ASN A 32 2.08 -19.62 -1.83
N TRP A 33 2.02 -18.98 -3.00
CA TRP A 33 2.71 -17.71 -3.22
C TRP A 33 1.78 -16.53 -2.86
N ARG A 34 1.86 -16.09 -1.61
CA ARG A 34 1.20 -14.87 -1.13
C ARG A 34 2.10 -13.66 -1.43
N VAL A 35 1.66 -12.77 -2.31
CA VAL A 35 2.22 -11.42 -2.44
C VAL A 35 1.42 -10.53 -1.48
N GLY A 36 1.80 -10.56 -0.20
CA GLY A 36 1.14 -9.79 0.86
C GLY A 36 -0.19 -10.36 1.35
N ILE A 37 -1.13 -9.45 1.67
CA ILE A 37 -2.44 -9.75 2.28
C ILE A 37 -3.51 -10.16 1.26
N ILE A 38 -3.24 -10.02 -0.05
CA ILE A 38 -4.18 -10.23 -1.16
C ILE A 38 -3.80 -11.51 -1.92
N PRO A 39 -4.75 -12.41 -2.24
CA PRO A 39 -4.46 -13.61 -3.03
C PRO A 39 -3.99 -13.22 -4.44
N LEU A 40 -2.92 -13.87 -4.90
CA LEU A 40 -2.26 -13.61 -6.19
C LEU A 40 -3.21 -13.53 -7.41
N PRO A 41 -4.30 -14.32 -7.49
CA PRO A 41 -5.30 -14.21 -8.56
C PRO A 41 -5.96 -12.82 -8.67
N LEU A 42 -6.23 -12.17 -7.54
CA LEU A 42 -6.86 -10.85 -7.50
C LEU A 42 -5.90 -9.76 -8.00
N PHE A 43 -4.61 -9.90 -7.68
CA PHE A 43 -3.57 -9.01 -8.17
C PHE A 43 -3.41 -9.15 -9.68
N VAL A 44 -3.31 -10.38 -10.19
CA VAL A 44 -3.18 -10.64 -11.64
C VAL A 44 -4.41 -10.14 -12.40
N LEU A 45 -5.62 -10.37 -11.87
CA LEU A 45 -6.86 -9.89 -12.48
C LEU A 45 -6.90 -8.36 -12.55
N ALA A 46 -6.56 -7.66 -11.46
CA ALA A 46 -6.51 -6.20 -11.45
C ALA A 46 -5.44 -5.65 -12.39
N GLY A 47 -4.27 -6.29 -12.47
CA GLY A 47 -3.22 -5.92 -13.43
C GLY A 47 -3.65 -6.09 -14.89
N ILE A 48 -4.38 -7.17 -15.21
CA ILE A 48 -4.97 -7.39 -16.54
C ILE A 48 -5.99 -6.29 -16.87
N LEU A 49 -6.88 -5.96 -15.93
CA LEU A 49 -7.87 -4.90 -16.14
C LEU A 49 -7.20 -3.56 -16.45
N ILE A 50 -6.19 -3.18 -15.65
CA ILE A 50 -5.44 -1.94 -15.85
C ILE A 50 -4.70 -1.96 -17.18
N ALA A 51 -4.13 -3.09 -17.59
CA ALA A 51 -3.46 -3.20 -18.89
C ALA A 51 -4.47 -3.03 -20.05
N VAL A 52 -5.65 -3.63 -19.96
CA VAL A 52 -6.73 -3.45 -20.95
C VAL A 52 -7.23 -2.00 -20.99
N ASP A 53 -7.41 -1.37 -19.84
CA ASP A 53 -7.82 0.04 -19.75
C ASP A 53 -6.73 0.98 -20.34
N CYS A 54 -5.46 0.66 -20.14
CA CYS A 54 -4.35 1.40 -20.77
C CYS A 54 -4.31 1.23 -22.29
N LEU A 55 -4.64 0.05 -22.81
CA LEU A 55 -4.62 -0.25 -24.26
C LEU A 55 -5.80 0.39 -25.01
N ASN A 56 -6.92 0.63 -24.34
CA ASN A 56 -8.10 1.25 -24.95
C ASN A 56 -8.03 2.78 -24.97
N ASP A 57 -7.00 3.41 -24.38
CA ASP A 57 -6.81 4.87 -24.25
C ASP A 57 -8.00 5.66 -23.68
N SER A 58 -9.04 4.96 -23.23
CA SER A 58 -10.28 5.49 -22.68
C SER A 58 -10.48 4.86 -21.32
N LEU A 59 -9.82 5.42 -20.30
CA LEU A 59 -10.11 5.07 -18.92
C LEU A 59 -11.44 5.72 -18.53
N PRO A 60 -12.49 4.93 -18.22
CA PRO A 60 -13.71 5.48 -17.69
C PRO A 60 -13.39 6.20 -16.38
N ASN A 61 -13.76 7.48 -16.26
CA ASN A 61 -13.62 8.24 -15.01
C ASN A 61 -14.72 7.83 -14.01
N ASN A 62 -14.76 6.53 -13.71
CA ASN A 62 -15.66 5.92 -12.76
C ASN A 62 -14.93 5.78 -11.43
N ILE A 63 -15.58 6.22 -10.35
CA ILE A 63 -15.07 6.16 -8.98
C ILE A 63 -14.58 4.74 -8.63
N VAL A 64 -15.32 3.72 -9.06
CA VAL A 64 -14.98 2.30 -8.82
C VAL A 64 -13.67 1.89 -9.50
N VAL A 65 -13.49 2.27 -10.76
CA VAL A 65 -12.26 1.95 -11.53
C VAL A 65 -11.07 2.69 -10.94
N MET A 66 -11.21 3.98 -10.64
CA MET A 66 -10.15 4.80 -10.04
C MET A 66 -9.71 4.26 -8.67
N VAL A 67 -10.66 3.91 -7.80
CA VAL A 67 -10.35 3.30 -6.49
C VAL A 67 -9.70 1.93 -6.65
N ALA A 68 -10.15 1.10 -7.60
CA ALA A 68 -9.55 -0.20 -7.86
C ALA A 68 -8.09 -0.08 -8.37
N THR A 69 -7.82 0.85 -9.30
CA THR A 69 -6.47 1.12 -9.81
C THR A 69 -5.55 1.66 -8.71
N LEU A 70 -6.03 2.60 -7.90
CA LEU A 70 -5.27 3.16 -6.77
C LEU A 70 -4.98 2.11 -5.69
N ALA A 71 -5.96 1.25 -5.38
CA ALA A 71 -5.79 0.15 -4.44
C ALA A 71 -4.77 -0.88 -4.97
N PHE A 72 -4.85 -1.25 -6.25
CA PHE A 72 -3.88 -2.15 -6.88
C PHE A 72 -2.45 -1.60 -6.79
N PHE A 73 -2.24 -0.34 -7.18
CA PHE A 73 -0.93 0.30 -7.10
C PHE A 73 -0.44 0.43 -5.65
N GLY A 74 -1.33 0.80 -4.72
CA GLY A 74 -0.99 0.90 -3.30
C GLY A 74 -0.55 -0.43 -2.70
N PHE A 75 -1.24 -1.52 -3.01
CA PHE A 75 -0.84 -2.86 -2.57
C PHE A 75 0.41 -3.38 -3.28
N ALA A 76 0.55 -3.14 -4.60
CA ALA A 76 1.75 -3.48 -5.36
C ALA A 76 3.01 -2.84 -4.76
N CYS A 77 2.95 -1.52 -4.54
CA CYS A 77 4.07 -0.75 -4.01
C CYS A 77 4.30 -1.00 -2.52
N GLY A 78 3.23 -1.23 -1.74
CA GLY A 78 3.31 -1.57 -0.32
C GLY A 78 3.95 -2.93 -0.07
N GLU A 79 3.65 -3.93 -0.89
CA GLU A 79 4.28 -5.25 -0.77
C GLU A 79 5.74 -5.23 -1.23
N PHE A 80 6.07 -4.42 -2.24
CA PHE A 80 7.46 -4.14 -2.61
C PHE A 80 8.22 -3.47 -1.44
N GLY A 81 7.60 -2.51 -0.77
CA GLY A 81 8.18 -1.83 0.39
C GLY A 81 8.40 -2.74 1.60
N LYS A 82 7.53 -3.73 1.82
CA LYS A 82 7.67 -4.72 2.90
C LYS A 82 8.82 -5.71 2.68
N ARG A 83 9.24 -5.92 1.43
CA ARG A 83 10.35 -6.82 1.09
C ARG A 83 11.74 -6.21 1.30
N LEU A 84 11.84 -4.91 1.60
CA LEU A 84 13.12 -4.23 1.85
C LEU A 84 13.47 -4.23 3.36
N PRO A 85 14.44 -5.05 3.81
CA PRO A 85 14.73 -5.27 5.24
C PRO A 85 15.34 -4.04 5.95
N ILE A 86 15.93 -3.09 5.21
CA ILE A 86 16.62 -1.92 5.76
C ILE A 86 15.63 -0.78 6.11
N VAL A 87 14.58 -0.60 5.32
CA VAL A 87 13.61 0.51 5.51
C VAL A 87 12.39 0.06 6.33
N GLY A 88 12.13 -1.26 6.41
CA GLY A 88 10.90 -1.85 6.96
C GLY A 88 10.48 -1.41 8.37
N LYS A 89 11.43 -0.98 9.22
CA LYS A 89 11.15 -0.63 10.63
C LYS A 89 10.52 0.75 10.83
N MET A 90 10.57 1.64 9.84
CA MET A 90 10.07 3.03 9.96
C MET A 90 8.81 3.30 9.12
N GLY A 91 8.05 2.27 8.77
CA GLY A 91 6.87 2.44 7.90
C GLY A 91 7.19 2.47 6.40
N ALA A 92 8.22 1.71 5.97
CA ALA A 92 8.62 1.60 4.57
C ALA A 92 7.46 1.35 3.60
N ALA A 93 6.47 0.56 4.01
CA ALA A 93 5.34 0.24 3.15
C ALA A 93 4.60 1.50 2.69
N ALA A 94 4.38 2.47 3.58
CA ALA A 94 3.71 3.73 3.25
C ALA A 94 4.61 4.64 2.40
N ILE A 95 5.89 4.76 2.77
CA ILE A 95 6.86 5.58 2.04
C ILE A 95 7.06 5.05 0.62
N CYS A 96 7.25 3.75 0.44
CA CYS A 96 7.35 3.12 -0.87
C CYS A 96 6.04 3.25 -1.66
N ALA A 97 4.88 3.12 -0.99
CA ALA A 97 3.59 3.31 -1.65
C ALA A 97 3.33 4.75 -2.14
N THR A 98 4.02 5.77 -1.62
CA THR A 98 3.90 7.15 -2.11
C THR A 98 5.00 7.51 -3.11
N PHE A 99 6.25 7.12 -2.83
CA PHE A 99 7.40 7.46 -3.67
C PHE A 99 7.45 6.66 -4.97
N ILE A 100 7.12 5.37 -4.97
CA ILE A 100 7.19 4.53 -6.17
C ILE A 100 6.22 5.04 -7.25
N PRO A 101 4.93 5.31 -6.96
CA PRO A 101 4.03 5.86 -7.96
C PRO A 101 4.49 7.23 -8.47
N SER A 102 5.01 8.09 -7.58
CA SER A 102 5.54 9.40 -7.97
C SER A 102 6.73 9.28 -8.94
N ALA A 103 7.66 8.36 -8.65
CA ALA A 103 8.77 8.06 -9.55
C ALA A 103 8.28 7.45 -10.88
N MET A 104 7.27 6.58 -10.84
CA MET A 104 6.73 5.92 -12.03
C MET A 104 6.02 6.91 -12.97
N VAL A 105 5.37 7.95 -12.41
CA VAL A 105 4.81 9.08 -13.17
C VAL A 105 5.94 9.94 -13.76
N TYR A 106 7.01 10.20 -13.01
CA TYR A 106 8.16 10.98 -13.50
C TYR A 106 8.91 10.29 -14.66
N TYR A 107 9.09 8.97 -14.59
CA TYR A 107 9.74 8.19 -15.66
C TYR A 107 8.82 7.92 -16.87
N GLY A 108 7.56 8.35 -16.85
CA GLY A 108 6.62 8.15 -17.95
C GLY A 108 6.19 6.69 -18.15
N VAL A 109 6.34 5.84 -17.13
CA VAL A 109 5.96 4.41 -17.19
C VAL A 109 4.43 4.25 -17.12
N LEU A 110 3.70 5.21 -16.53
CA LEU A 110 2.23 5.25 -16.61
C LEU A 110 1.76 6.09 -17.82
N PRO A 111 0.75 5.62 -18.57
CA PRO A 111 0.14 6.43 -19.62
C PRO A 111 -0.55 7.67 -19.05
N GLN A 112 -0.44 8.77 -19.78
CA GLN A 112 -0.94 10.10 -19.36
C GLN A 112 -2.44 10.11 -19.07
N THR A 113 -3.21 9.23 -19.74
CA THR A 113 -4.64 9.06 -19.52
C THR A 113 -4.94 8.63 -18.08
N VAL A 114 -4.13 7.74 -17.48
CA VAL A 114 -4.32 7.29 -16.08
C VAL A 114 -4.00 8.41 -15.10
N VAL A 115 -2.92 9.15 -15.34
CA VAL A 115 -2.47 10.26 -14.48
C VAL A 115 -3.49 11.40 -14.49
N THR A 116 -4.02 11.74 -15.67
CA THR A 116 -5.01 12.81 -15.83
C THR A 116 -6.33 12.45 -15.17
N SER A 117 -6.84 11.23 -15.41
CA SER A 117 -8.06 10.74 -14.79
C SER A 117 -7.94 10.66 -13.27
N THR A 118 -6.81 10.17 -12.75
CA THR A 118 -6.56 10.11 -11.30
C THR A 118 -6.49 11.51 -10.69
N THR A 119 -5.81 12.46 -11.36
CA THR A 119 -5.71 13.84 -10.88
C THR A 119 -7.06 14.54 -10.87
N GLN A 120 -7.86 14.35 -11.93
CA GLN A 120 -9.21 14.90 -12.02
C GLN A 120 -10.13 14.27 -10.98
N PHE A 121 -10.02 12.95 -10.75
CA PHE A 121 -10.77 12.26 -9.72
C PHE A 121 -10.51 12.87 -8.33
N PHE A 122 -9.25 13.07 -7.95
CA PHE A 122 -8.89 13.66 -6.65
C PHE A 122 -9.24 15.14 -6.53
N LYS A 123 -9.03 15.95 -7.58
CA LYS A 123 -9.33 17.39 -7.54
C LYS A 123 -10.82 17.71 -7.66
N SER A 124 -11.56 16.99 -8.49
CA SER A 124 -12.96 17.32 -8.81
C SER A 124 -13.96 16.68 -7.85
N SER A 125 -13.67 15.49 -7.34
CA SER A 125 -14.70 14.71 -6.63
C SER A 125 -14.83 15.07 -5.14
N ASN A 126 -13.95 15.93 -4.61
CA ASN A 126 -13.81 16.20 -3.17
C ASN A 126 -13.70 14.92 -2.29
N ILE A 127 -13.44 13.77 -2.90
CA ILE A 127 -13.35 12.46 -2.22
C ILE A 127 -12.20 12.46 -1.22
N LEU A 128 -11.13 13.23 -1.48
CA LEU A 128 -10.03 13.42 -0.53
C LEU A 128 -10.53 14.07 0.76
N TYR A 129 -11.35 15.13 0.68
CA TYR A 129 -11.91 15.78 1.85
C TYR A 129 -12.87 14.87 2.60
N LEU A 130 -13.71 14.13 1.87
CA LEU A 130 -14.63 13.15 2.47
C LEU A 130 -13.85 12.05 3.20
N TYR A 131 -12.80 11.50 2.58
CA TYR A 131 -11.94 10.46 3.15
C TYR A 131 -11.23 10.94 4.41
N ILE A 132 -10.61 12.13 4.38
CA ILE A 132 -9.97 12.72 5.56
C ILE A 132 -10.99 12.96 6.67
N CYS A 133 -12.18 13.47 6.34
CA CYS A 133 -13.25 13.67 7.32
C CYS A 133 -13.69 12.36 7.97
N CYS A 134 -13.94 11.31 7.17
CA CYS A 134 -14.32 9.99 7.69
C CYS A 134 -13.23 9.38 8.58
N ILE A 135 -11.94 9.51 8.23
CA ILE A 135 -10.85 9.01 9.07
C ILE A 135 -10.76 9.77 10.39
N ILE A 136 -10.85 11.10 10.36
CA ILE A 136 -10.79 11.92 11.58
C ILE A 136 -11.98 11.62 12.49
N VAL A 137 -13.21 11.66 11.95
CA VAL A 137 -14.44 11.39 12.70
C VAL A 137 -14.47 9.94 13.20
N GLY A 138 -14.04 8.98 12.38
CA GLY A 138 -13.92 7.58 12.78
C GLY A 138 -12.93 7.39 13.93
N SER A 139 -11.78 8.06 13.87
CA SER A 139 -10.77 8.04 14.94
C SER A 139 -11.29 8.66 16.25
N ILE A 140 -12.10 9.71 16.16
CA ILE A 140 -12.74 10.37 17.31
C ILE A 140 -13.84 9.48 17.92
N MET A 141 -14.71 8.89 17.10
CA MET A 141 -15.85 8.08 17.56
C MET A 141 -15.40 6.74 18.15
N SER A 142 -14.27 6.19 17.69
CA SER A 142 -13.70 4.94 18.22
C SER A 142 -13.11 5.08 19.63
N MET A 143 -12.98 6.30 20.17
CA MET A 143 -12.32 6.56 21.44
C MET A 143 -13.35 6.86 22.55
N ASN A 144 -13.14 6.29 23.73
CA ASN A 144 -14.01 6.57 24.88
C ASN A 144 -13.98 8.07 25.26
N ARG A 145 -15.14 8.64 25.59
CA ARG A 145 -15.31 10.07 25.93
C ARG A 145 -14.35 10.60 27.01
N SER A 146 -13.97 9.76 27.97
CA SER A 146 -13.00 10.10 29.02
C SER A 146 -11.58 10.28 28.46
N THR A 147 -11.16 9.37 27.58
CA THR A 147 -9.83 9.41 26.96
C THR A 147 -9.75 10.55 25.94
N LEU A 148 -10.85 10.92 25.29
CA LEU A 148 -10.89 12.07 24.37
C LEU A 148 -10.62 13.40 25.10
N ILE A 149 -11.28 13.65 26.22
CA ILE A 149 -11.08 14.88 27.01
C ILE A 149 -9.68 14.94 27.62
N GLN A 150 -9.18 13.81 28.14
CA GLN A 150 -7.84 13.75 28.72
C GLN A 150 -6.73 13.77 27.65
N GLY A 151 -6.98 13.17 26.49
CA GLY A 151 -6.09 13.14 25.34
C GLY A 151 -5.97 14.49 24.67
N PHE A 152 -7.06 15.27 24.60
CA PHE A 152 -7.06 16.59 23.97
C PHE A 152 -6.02 17.52 24.60
N MET A 153 -6.02 17.70 25.93
CA MET A 153 -4.99 18.53 26.59
C MET A 153 -3.57 17.98 26.42
N ARG A 154 -3.41 16.64 26.44
CA ARG A 154 -2.09 16.00 26.38
C ARG A 154 -1.50 15.95 24.97
N ILE A 155 -2.31 16.06 23.93
CA ILE A 155 -1.89 16.11 22.53
C ILE A 155 -1.77 17.56 22.03
N PHE A 156 -2.68 18.44 22.44
CA PHE A 156 -2.70 19.84 21.99
C PHE A 156 -1.43 20.59 22.42
N PHE A 157 -1.03 20.44 23.69
CA PHE A 157 0.15 21.12 24.23
C PHE A 157 1.46 20.74 23.50
N PRO A 158 1.80 19.45 23.28
CA PRO A 158 3.00 19.10 22.52
C PRO A 158 2.89 19.43 21.03
N MET A 159 1.69 19.42 20.42
CA MET A 159 1.51 19.90 19.04
C MET A 159 1.88 21.39 18.92
N LEU A 160 1.33 22.22 19.80
CA LEU A 160 1.55 23.67 19.78
C LEU A 160 2.99 24.05 20.15
N CYS A 161 3.57 23.38 21.16
CA CYS A 161 4.97 23.54 21.51
C CYS A 161 5.90 23.08 20.37
N GLY A 162 5.55 21.97 19.70
CA GLY A 162 6.28 21.46 18.54
C GLY A 162 6.23 22.40 17.34
N GLU A 163 5.08 23.04 17.09
CA GLU A 163 4.92 24.04 16.03
C GLU A 163 5.77 25.28 16.31
N ILE A 164 5.72 25.82 17.55
CA ILE A 164 6.54 26.98 17.94
C ILE A 164 8.03 26.65 17.88
N ALA A 165 8.44 25.51 18.42
CA ALA A 165 9.84 25.07 18.38
C ALA A 165 10.32 24.82 16.94
N GLY A 166 9.49 24.18 16.11
CA GLY A 166 9.78 23.95 14.70
C GLY A 166 9.91 25.25 13.92
N MET A 167 9.03 26.21 14.17
CA MET A 167 9.10 27.56 13.59
C MET A 167 10.40 28.28 13.97
N LEU A 168 10.78 28.26 15.25
CA LEU A 168 12.01 28.89 15.73
C LEU A 168 13.27 28.25 15.14
N VAL A 169 13.32 26.91 15.08
CA VAL A 169 14.45 26.18 14.50
C VAL A 169 14.51 26.39 12.99
N GLY A 170 13.37 26.34 12.29
CA GLY A 170 13.27 26.61 10.85
C GLY A 170 13.74 28.01 10.47
N MET A 171 13.28 29.03 11.19
CA MET A 171 13.75 30.40 11.02
C MET A 171 15.24 30.55 11.36
N GLY A 172 15.72 29.90 12.41
CA GLY A 172 17.12 29.93 12.81
C GLY A 172 18.06 29.33 11.76
N VAL A 173 17.69 28.18 11.17
CA VAL A 173 18.47 27.54 10.10
C VAL A 173 18.43 28.38 8.81
N GLY A 174 17.27 28.94 8.43
CA GLY A 174 17.17 29.80 7.26
C GLY A 174 17.98 31.10 7.41
N TYR A 175 18.01 31.68 8.61
CA TYR A 175 18.87 32.83 8.91
C TYR A 175 20.36 32.47 8.84
N ALA A 176 20.76 31.28 9.33
CA ALA A 176 22.14 30.80 9.22
C ALA A 176 22.59 30.56 7.76
N LEU A 177 21.65 30.24 6.87
CA LEU A 177 21.87 30.12 5.42
C LEU A 177 21.84 31.48 4.68
N GLY A 178 21.65 32.60 5.40
CA GLY A 178 21.68 33.95 4.84
C GLY A 178 20.37 34.39 4.18
N LEU A 179 19.26 33.67 4.39
CA LEU A 179 17.95 34.03 3.86
C LEU A 179 17.24 35.01 4.80
N ALA A 180 16.50 35.96 4.22
CA ALA A 180 15.70 36.90 4.99
C ALA A 180 14.62 36.14 5.79
N PRO A 181 14.42 36.44 7.08
CA PRO A 181 13.52 35.68 7.96
C PRO A 181 12.07 35.69 7.46
N PHE A 182 11.65 36.72 6.71
CA PHE A 182 10.33 36.79 6.11
C PHE A 182 10.14 35.79 4.95
N GLN A 183 11.18 35.56 4.14
CA GLN A 183 11.13 34.51 3.11
C GLN A 183 11.19 33.13 3.74
N THR A 184 12.01 32.96 4.78
CA THR A 184 12.10 31.70 5.51
C THR A 184 10.79 31.34 6.21
N PHE A 185 10.09 32.31 6.79
CA PHE A 185 8.80 32.08 7.46
C PHE A 185 7.66 31.81 6.46
N PHE A 186 7.66 32.45 5.29
CA PHE A 186 6.57 32.32 4.31
C PHE A 186 6.68 31.10 3.39
N PHE A 187 7.91 30.59 3.18
CA PHE A 187 8.17 29.36 2.41
C PHE A 187 8.40 28.12 3.29
N LEU A 188 8.41 28.27 4.62
CA LEU A 188 8.23 27.14 5.55
C LEU A 188 6.77 26.66 5.49
#